data_AF-A0A0E9WWX0-F1
#
_entry.id   AF-A0A0E9WWX0-F1
#
_cell.length_a   1.000
_cell.length_b   1.000
_cell.length_c   1.000
_cell.angle_alpha   90.00
_cell.angle_beta   90.00
_cell.angle_gamma   90.00
#
_symmetry.space_group_name_H-M   'P 1'
#
loop_
_entity.id
_entity.type
_entity.pdbx_description
1 polymer ?
#
loop_
_entity_poly.entity_id
_entity_poly.type
_entity_poly.pdbx_seq_one_letter_code
_entity_poly.pdbx_strand_id
1 'polypeptide(L)'
;MTILKKRMAEATEQSPGCDSSASTIRLIRTLYELEIEDAADINWEDLTKVFGDVTPHYVQTKFHRLKTKWVPRWQAYSFGEIIDFLYEKALPQLEEKLQLHTDEPEREMEDVSNQQESFLLSKIFSDI
;
A
#
# COMPACT_ATOMS: atom_id res chain seq x y z
N MET A 1 16.92 29.62 25.48
CA MET A 1 17.16 28.34 24.78
C MET A 1 15.91 27.97 24.01
N THR A 2 15.86 28.27 22.71
CA THR A 2 14.70 28.01 21.84
C THR A 2 14.85 26.63 21.20
N ILE A 3 14.15 25.68 21.77
CA ILE A 3 14.06 24.29 21.31
C ILE A 3 13.18 24.26 20.05
N LEU A 4 13.80 23.88 18.92
CA LEU A 4 13.25 23.22 17.72
C LEU A 4 11.74 23.46 17.43
N LYS A 5 11.37 24.65 16.94
CA LYS A 5 10.01 24.97 16.46
C LYS A 5 9.90 25.14 14.94
N LYS A 6 10.72 24.45 14.15
CA LYS A 6 10.71 24.64 12.69
C LYS A 6 11.01 23.36 11.92
N ARG A 7 10.03 22.45 11.88
CA ARG A 7 9.71 21.55 10.75
C ARG A 7 8.66 20.51 11.14
N MET A 8 7.41 20.94 11.32
CA MET A 8 6.26 20.02 11.43
C MET A 8 5.11 20.41 10.47
N ALA A 9 5.22 21.52 9.74
CA ALA A 9 4.16 22.03 8.87
C ALA A 9 4.32 21.66 7.39
N GLU A 10 5.36 20.89 7.03
CA GLU A 10 5.58 20.37 5.67
C GLU A 10 5.47 18.84 5.61
N ALA A 11 4.93 18.21 6.65
CA ALA A 11 4.42 16.85 6.50
C ALA A 11 3.06 17.01 5.83
N THR A 12 3.04 17.03 4.50
CA THR A 12 1.84 16.87 3.69
C THR A 12 1.05 15.72 4.29
N GLU A 13 -0.11 16.04 4.86
CA GLU A 13 -1.07 15.08 5.37
C GLU A 13 -1.66 14.31 4.18
N GLN A 14 -0.90 13.34 3.66
CA GLN A 14 -1.48 12.24 2.92
C GLN A 14 -1.61 11.08 3.90
N SER A 15 -2.85 10.83 4.33
CA SER A 15 -3.15 9.65 5.12
C SER A 15 -2.67 8.41 4.33
N PRO A 16 -1.87 7.50 4.92
CA PRO A 16 -1.44 6.29 4.22
C PRO A 16 -2.57 5.24 4.06
N GLY A 17 -3.79 5.56 4.49
CA GLY A 17 -4.84 4.57 4.74
C GLY A 17 -5.85 4.37 3.62
N CYS A 18 -6.30 5.44 2.95
CA CYS A 18 -7.50 5.36 2.10
C CYS A 18 -7.20 4.94 0.65
N ASP A 19 -6.06 5.34 0.08
CA ASP A 19 -5.77 5.11 -1.34
C ASP A 19 -5.05 3.79 -1.64
N SER A 20 -5.03 2.84 -0.68
CA SER A 20 -4.24 1.62 -0.80
C SER A 20 -4.65 0.76 -2.01
N SER A 21 -5.95 0.65 -2.28
CA SER A 21 -6.50 -0.09 -3.42
C SER A 21 -6.33 0.66 -4.74
N ALA A 22 -6.58 1.97 -4.78
CA ALA A 22 -6.44 2.79 -5.98
C ALA A 22 -4.98 2.86 -6.47
N SER A 23 -4.04 3.08 -5.55
CA SER A 23 -2.60 3.03 -5.85
C SER A 23 -2.15 1.64 -6.30
N THR A 24 -2.77 0.57 -5.80
CA THR A 24 -2.47 -0.80 -6.26
C THR A 24 -2.97 -1.06 -7.68
N ILE A 25 -4.18 -0.59 -8.03
CA ILE A 25 -4.70 -0.70 -9.40
C ILE A 25 -3.81 0.06 -10.38
N ARG A 26 -3.42 1.29 -10.02
CA ARG A 26 -2.50 2.08 -10.84
C ARG A 26 -1.16 1.37 -11.03
N LEU A 27 -0.62 0.73 -9.99
CA LEU A 27 0.61 -0.06 -10.09
C LEU A 27 0.48 -1.22 -11.07
N ILE A 28 -0.60 -2.01 -10.99
CA ILE A 28 -0.83 -3.13 -11.91
C ILE A 28 -0.94 -2.63 -13.35
N ARG A 29 -1.72 -1.56 -13.59
CA ARG A 29 -1.94 -1.01 -14.93
C ARG A 29 -0.65 -0.47 -15.53
N THR A 30 0.14 0.29 -14.77
CA THR A 30 1.44 0.80 -15.23
C THR A 30 2.42 -0.34 -15.53
N LEU A 31 2.48 -1.38 -14.70
CA LEU A 31 3.35 -2.52 -14.95
C LEU A 31 2.94 -3.32 -16.19
N TYR A 32 1.64 -3.45 -16.45
CA TYR A 32 1.10 -4.09 -17.65
C TYR A 32 1.41 -3.29 -18.92
N GLU A 33 1.22 -1.98 -18.89
CA GLU A 33 1.51 -1.08 -20.03
C GLU A 33 2.99 -1.01 -20.41
N LEU A 34 3.90 -1.27 -19.46
CA LEU A 34 5.33 -1.26 -19.73
C LEU A 34 5.82 -2.52 -20.45
N GLU A 35 4.98 -3.57 -20.61
CA GLU A 35 5.29 -4.82 -21.32
C GLU A 35 6.65 -5.44 -20.95
N ILE A 36 7.01 -5.40 -19.67
CA ILE A 36 8.34 -5.80 -19.21
C ILE A 36 8.40 -7.32 -18.96
N GLU A 37 9.42 -8.00 -19.52
CA GLU A 37 9.62 -9.45 -19.36
C GLU A 37 10.18 -9.85 -17.98
N ASP A 38 10.98 -9.00 -17.33
CA ASP A 38 11.60 -9.26 -16.02
C ASP A 38 11.48 -8.08 -15.05
N ALA A 39 11.38 -8.38 -13.74
CA ALA A 39 11.41 -7.37 -12.69
C ALA A 39 12.73 -6.57 -12.64
N ALA A 40 13.82 -7.13 -13.17
CA ALA A 40 15.12 -6.47 -13.26
C ALA A 40 15.14 -5.30 -14.26
N ASP A 41 14.28 -5.33 -15.27
CA ASP A 41 14.22 -4.30 -16.32
C ASP A 41 13.31 -3.12 -15.92
N ILE A 42 12.65 -3.21 -14.77
CA ILE A 42 11.79 -2.17 -14.25
C ILE A 42 12.64 -1.04 -13.67
N ASN A 43 12.51 0.16 -14.23
CA ASN A 43 12.99 1.36 -13.57
C ASN A 43 12.06 1.75 -12.42
N TRP A 44 12.29 1.15 -11.26
CA TRP A 44 11.50 1.40 -10.05
C TRP A 44 11.54 2.87 -9.60
N GLU A 45 12.59 3.63 -9.92
CA GLU A 45 12.69 5.06 -9.59
C GLU A 45 11.76 5.93 -10.44
N ASP A 46 11.60 5.61 -11.72
CA ASP A 46 10.63 6.32 -12.55
C ASP A 46 9.21 5.94 -12.18
N LEU A 47 9.02 4.67 -11.80
CA LEU A 47 7.74 4.17 -11.35
C LEU A 47 7.28 4.91 -10.09
N THR A 48 8.16 5.16 -9.11
CA THR A 48 7.78 5.84 -7.86
C THR A 48 7.36 7.30 -8.04
N LYS A 49 7.87 8.00 -9.07
CA LYS A 49 7.44 9.37 -9.40
C LYS A 49 5.94 9.44 -9.72
N VAL A 50 5.38 8.36 -10.26
CA VAL A 50 3.94 8.24 -10.56
C VAL A 50 3.11 8.05 -9.29
N PHE A 51 3.69 7.49 -8.22
CA PHE A 51 3.01 7.15 -6.97
C PHE A 51 3.19 8.19 -5.84
N GLY A 52 3.70 9.38 -6.15
CA GLY A 52 3.79 10.48 -5.19
C GLY A 52 5.01 10.41 -4.27
N ASP A 53 6.19 10.23 -4.85
CA ASP A 53 7.49 10.32 -4.15
C ASP A 53 7.68 9.29 -3.02
N VAL A 54 7.22 8.07 -3.27
CA VAL A 54 7.51 6.91 -2.43
C VAL A 54 8.87 6.32 -2.79
N THR A 55 9.49 5.56 -1.88
CA THR A 55 10.78 4.92 -2.18
C THR A 55 10.58 3.70 -3.11
N PRO A 56 11.54 3.39 -4.01
CA PRO A 56 11.50 2.19 -4.85
C PRO A 56 11.25 0.90 -4.06
N HIS A 57 11.89 0.80 -2.90
CA HIS A 57 11.74 -0.34 -1.99
C HIS A 57 10.30 -0.52 -1.49
N TYR A 58 9.59 0.58 -1.23
CA TYR A 58 8.18 0.53 -0.82
C TYR A 58 7.30 -0.06 -1.92
N VAL A 59 7.51 0.38 -3.16
CA VAL A 59 6.74 -0.10 -4.33
C VAL A 59 7.02 -1.57 -4.59
N GLN A 60 8.29 -1.99 -4.53
CA GLN A 60 8.67 -3.40 -4.66
C GLN A 60 8.03 -4.28 -3.58
N THR A 61 8.05 -3.82 -2.32
CA THR A 61 7.43 -4.55 -1.20
C THR A 61 5.92 -4.67 -1.39
N LYS A 62 5.28 -3.61 -1.88
CA LYS A 62 3.84 -3.59 -2.17
C LYS A 62 3.50 -4.55 -3.31
N PHE A 63 4.26 -4.52 -4.40
CA PHE A 63 4.13 -5.48 -5.49
C PHE A 63 4.34 -6.92 -5.03
N HIS A 64 5.35 -7.16 -4.19
CA HIS A 64 5.62 -8.49 -3.64
C HIS A 64 4.43 -9.00 -2.81
N ARG A 65 3.87 -8.17 -1.94
CA ARG A 65 2.67 -8.53 -1.17
C ARG A 65 1.48 -8.82 -2.08
N LEU A 66 1.29 -8.00 -3.11
CA LEU A 66 0.23 -8.16 -4.09
C LEU A 66 0.35 -9.50 -4.83
N LYS A 67 1.51 -9.80 -5.43
CA LYS A 67 1.70 -11.07 -6.15
C LYS A 67 1.49 -12.27 -5.24
N THR A 68 2.00 -12.22 -4.00
CA THR A 68 1.87 -13.36 -3.07
C THR A 68 0.44 -13.61 -2.61
N LYS A 69 -0.39 -12.56 -2.56
CA LYS A 69 -1.77 -12.64 -2.10
C LYS A 69 -2.72 -13.11 -3.20
N TRP A 70 -2.50 -12.66 -4.43
CA TRP A 70 -3.47 -12.81 -5.51
C TRP A 70 -3.11 -13.89 -6.51
N VAL A 71 -1.82 -14.20 -6.71
CA VAL A 71 -1.38 -15.17 -7.71
C VAL A 71 -1.07 -16.50 -7.03
N PRO A 72 -1.94 -17.53 -7.16
CA PRO A 72 -1.68 -18.84 -6.59
C PRO A 72 -0.48 -19.47 -7.27
N ARG A 73 0.44 -20.08 -6.51
CA ARG A 73 1.67 -20.69 -7.05
C ARG A 73 2.49 -19.73 -7.94
N TRP A 74 2.55 -18.44 -7.59
CA TRP A 74 3.27 -17.40 -8.34
C TRP A 74 4.72 -17.76 -8.73
N GLN A 75 5.40 -18.64 -7.99
CA GLN A 75 6.75 -19.12 -8.30
C GLN A 75 6.84 -19.93 -9.60
N ALA A 76 5.72 -20.49 -10.08
CA ALA A 76 5.66 -21.25 -11.33
C ALA A 76 5.39 -20.38 -12.56
N TYR A 77 5.10 -19.09 -12.36
CA TYR A 77 4.79 -18.14 -13.42
C TYR A 77 5.97 -17.21 -13.66
N SER A 78 6.19 -16.84 -14.91
CA SER A 78 7.08 -15.74 -15.31
C SER A 78 6.55 -14.40 -14.80
N PHE A 79 7.40 -13.37 -14.83
CA PHE A 79 6.99 -12.04 -14.41
C PHE A 79 5.84 -11.51 -15.29
N GLY A 80 5.92 -11.66 -16.61
CA GLY A 80 4.83 -11.32 -17.53
C GLY A 80 3.52 -12.05 -17.19
N GLU A 81 3.57 -13.37 -17.02
CA GLU A 81 2.37 -14.15 -16.65
C GLU A 81 1.77 -13.73 -15.29
N ILE A 82 2.59 -13.31 -14.33
CA ILE A 82 2.13 -12.76 -13.05
C ILE A 82 1.39 -11.44 -13.29
N ILE A 83 1.93 -10.55 -14.12
CA ILE A 83 1.32 -9.26 -14.44
C ILE A 83 0.01 -9.44 -15.21
N ASP A 84 -0.01 -10.33 -16.21
CA ASP A 84 -1.21 -10.69 -16.96
C ASP A 84 -2.30 -11.24 -16.03
N PHE A 85 -1.94 -12.17 -15.14
CA PHE A 85 -2.88 -12.70 -14.16
C PHE A 85 -3.43 -11.60 -13.24
N LEU A 86 -2.55 -10.72 -12.75
CA LEU A 86 -2.97 -9.61 -11.89
C LEU A 86 -3.90 -8.64 -12.63
N TYR A 87 -3.64 -8.36 -13.90
CA TYR A 87 -4.47 -7.50 -14.73
C TYR A 87 -5.83 -8.15 -15.04
N GLU A 88 -5.86 -9.41 -15.45
CA GLU A 88 -7.10 -10.08 -15.84
C GLU A 88 -7.99 -10.48 -14.65
N LYS A 89 -7.39 -10.90 -13.54
CA LYS A 89 -8.12 -11.51 -12.41
C LYS A 89 -8.18 -10.62 -11.16
N ALA A 90 -7.08 -9.97 -10.80
CA ALA A 90 -7.01 -9.19 -9.56
C ALA A 90 -7.57 -7.77 -9.75
N LEU A 91 -7.31 -7.13 -10.90
CA LEU A 91 -7.75 -5.77 -11.19
C LEU A 91 -9.28 -5.60 -11.11
N PRO A 92 -10.12 -6.47 -11.73
CA PRO A 92 -11.58 -6.33 -11.63
C PRO A 92 -12.08 -6.44 -10.19
N GLN A 93 -11.47 -7.33 -9.38
CA GLN A 93 -11.83 -7.51 -7.97
C GLN A 93 -11.39 -6.33 -7.09
N LEU A 94 -10.30 -5.65 -7.44
CA LEU A 94 -9.88 -4.42 -6.77
C LEU A 94 -10.78 -3.24 -7.15
N GLU A 95 -11.20 -3.14 -8.40
CA GLU A 95 -12.14 -2.10 -8.87
C GLU A 95 -13.53 -2.28 -8.24
N GLU A 96 -14.04 -3.51 -8.17
CA GLU A 96 -15.31 -3.81 -7.50
C GLU A 96 -15.28 -3.42 -6.02
N LYS A 97 -14.19 -3.72 -5.31
CA LYS A 97 -14.03 -3.32 -3.90
C LYS A 97 -13.99 -1.81 -3.73
N LEU A 98 -13.36 -1.06 -4.64
CA LEU A 98 -13.36 0.40 -4.58
C LEU A 98 -14.75 0.99 -4.79
N GLN A 99 -15.54 0.42 -5.70
CA GLN A 99 -16.92 0.86 -5.95
C GLN A 99 -17.82 0.59 -4.74
N LEU A 100 -17.72 -0.60 -4.13
CA LEU A 100 -18.48 -0.96 -2.92
C LEU A 100 -18.22 -0.01 -1.74
N HIS A 101 -16.98 0.47 -1.58
CA HIS A 101 -16.63 1.42 -0.52
C HIS A 101 -17.03 2.88 -0.83
N THR A 102 -17.47 3.17 -2.06
CA THR A 102 -17.96 4.51 -2.46
C THR A 102 -19.47 4.65 -2.25
N ASP A 103 -20.22 3.54 -2.29
CA ASP A 103 -21.69 3.51 -2.18
C ASP A 103 -22.22 3.20 -0.77
N GLU A 104 -21.38 2.81 0.20
CA GLU A 104 -21.81 2.68 1.60
C GLU A 104 -21.62 3.99 2.38
N PRO A 105 -22.68 4.56 3.00
CA PRO A 105 -22.49 5.57 4.03
C PRO A 105 -21.72 4.89 5.17
N GLU A 106 -20.53 5.43 5.49
CA GLU A 106 -19.73 5.21 6.68
C GLU A 106 -20.34 4.20 7.66
N ARG A 107 -20.25 2.91 7.36
CA ARG A 107 -20.33 1.92 8.44
C ARG A 107 -19.03 2.06 9.16
N GLU A 108 -19.10 2.72 10.32
CA GLU A 108 -18.11 2.65 11.38
C GLU A 108 -17.60 1.21 11.43
N MET A 109 -16.44 1.02 10.80
CA MET A 109 -15.78 -0.25 10.77
C MET A 109 -15.27 -0.40 12.20
N GLU A 110 -16.03 -1.17 13.00
CA GLU A 110 -15.62 -1.58 14.33
C GLU A 110 -14.17 -2.05 14.24
N ASP A 111 -13.32 -1.24 14.84
CA ASP A 111 -11.89 -1.40 14.89
C ASP A 111 -11.59 -2.70 15.64
N VAL A 112 -11.45 -3.80 14.91
CA VAL A 112 -10.79 -5.01 15.39
C VAL A 112 -9.27 -4.79 15.35
N SER A 113 -8.80 -3.62 15.83
CA SER A 113 -7.43 -3.44 16.29
C SER A 113 -7.39 -3.85 17.75
N ASN A 114 -7.11 -5.14 17.89
CA ASN A 114 -6.55 -5.81 19.03
C ASN A 114 -5.71 -4.86 19.93
N GLN A 115 -6.37 -4.31 20.96
CA GLN A 115 -5.87 -3.91 22.27
C GLN A 115 -4.40 -3.49 22.32
N GLN A 116 -4.09 -2.26 21.88
CA GLN A 116 -2.95 -1.56 22.45
C GLN A 116 -3.40 -0.97 23.79
N GLU A 117 -3.48 -1.81 24.82
CA GLU A 117 -3.65 -1.35 26.20
C GLU A 117 -2.51 -0.39 26.50
N SER A 118 -2.81 0.91 26.49
CA SER A 118 -1.89 1.94 26.93
C SER A 118 -1.72 1.82 28.44
N PHE A 119 -0.84 0.91 28.87
CA PHE A 119 -0.35 0.91 30.24
C PHE A 119 0.49 2.16 30.42
N LEU A 120 -0.10 3.20 31.02
CA LEU A 120 0.66 4.35 31.48
C LEU A 120 1.67 3.86 32.52
N LEU A 121 2.97 4.04 32.26
CA LEU A 121 4.04 3.74 33.22
C LEU A 121 3.84 4.47 34.56
N SER A 122 3.12 5.60 34.56
CA SER A 122 2.76 6.32 35.79
C SER A 122 1.86 5.50 36.73
N LYS A 123 1.17 4.46 36.22
CA LYS A 123 0.33 3.54 37.00
C LYS A 123 1.13 2.38 37.61
N ILE A 124 2.34 2.11 37.10
CA ILE A 124 3.25 1.08 37.62
C ILE A 124 4.10 1.65 38.78
N PHE A 125 4.45 2.93 38.71
CA PHE A 125 5.30 3.61 39.70
C PHE A 125 4.56 4.64 40.55
N SER A 126 3.31 4.36 40.93
CA SER A 126 2.56 5.24 41.82
C SER A 126 2.93 5.08 43.31
N ASP A 127 3.90 4.23 43.65
CA ASP A 127 4.33 3.97 45.03
C ASP A 127 5.86 3.79 45.13
N ILE A 128 6.61 4.86 44.80
CA ILE A 128 7.98 5.09 45.29
C ILE A 128 8.10 6.56 45.69
#